data_AF-A0A1V2Q5I3-F1
#
_entry.id   AF-A0A1V2Q5I3-F1
#
_cell.length_a   1.000
_cell.length_b   1.000
_cell.length_c   1.000
_cell.angle_alpha   90.00
_cell.angle_beta   90.00
_cell.angle_gamma   90.00
#
_symmetry.space_group_name_H-M   'P 1'
#
loop_
_entity.id
_entity.type
_entity.pdbx_description
1 polymer ?
#
loop_
_entity_poly.entity_id
_entity_poly.type
_entity_poly.pdbx_seq_one_letter_code
_entity_poly.pdbx_strand_id
1 'polypeptide(L)'
;MPVNGPNEWTELREWLAARIARPIDLAAFAEHDRARLTRSLAALATALDVGSTAPDVVRGQLDLGGSPRANDILSTHLAIALAARTTEVRAVTPDGGLAVTDRRRLAECRALAGDILALSPDPELIAFAADLNRRLDRAGRWRWVEPNVWTAAVVALAVLVLPFVGSAIDNPVVTAGGVLVGGALVFGFVMAHRRQQWAVDAEDAFRRPRA
;
A
#
# COMPACT_ATOMS: atom_id res chain seq x y z
N MET A 1 -7.35 -13.09 2.19
CA MET A 1 -7.94 -11.84 2.69
C MET A 1 -7.52 -10.70 1.78
N PRO A 2 -8.47 -9.93 1.24
CA PRO A 2 -8.16 -8.70 0.52
C PRO A 2 -7.31 -7.79 1.42
N VAL A 3 -6.42 -7.02 0.82
CA VAL A 3 -5.60 -6.03 1.53
C VAL A 3 -6.47 -4.94 2.18
N ASN A 4 -7.72 -4.82 1.72
CA ASN A 4 -8.66 -3.75 2.04
C ASN A 4 -9.90 -4.36 2.71
N GLY A 5 -10.14 -4.03 3.99
CA GLY A 5 -11.41 -4.33 4.65
C GLY A 5 -12.48 -3.32 4.20
N PRO A 6 -13.78 -3.70 4.13
CA PRO A 6 -14.84 -2.70 4.00
C PRO A 6 -14.75 -1.72 5.18
N ASN A 7 -14.96 -0.42 4.95
CA ASN A 7 -14.89 0.63 5.98
C ASN A 7 -13.52 0.87 6.66
N GLU A 8 -12.42 0.32 6.13
CA GLU A 8 -11.08 0.46 6.74
C GLU A 8 -10.68 1.92 6.98
N TRP A 9 -11.08 2.86 6.10
CA TRP A 9 -10.83 4.28 6.33
C TRP A 9 -11.57 4.81 7.57
N THR A 10 -12.85 4.46 7.72
CA THR A 10 -13.66 4.91 8.86
C THR A 10 -13.11 4.38 10.17
N GLU A 11 -12.80 3.08 10.21
CA GLU A 11 -12.21 2.42 11.40
C GLU A 11 -10.86 3.03 11.77
N LEU A 12 -9.99 3.26 10.79
CA LEU A 12 -8.68 3.88 11.02
C LEU A 12 -8.83 5.33 11.50
N ARG A 13 -9.77 6.10 10.93
CA ARG A 13 -10.03 7.47 11.35
C ARG A 13 -10.53 7.53 12.79
N GLU A 14 -11.45 6.65 13.18
CA GLU A 14 -11.93 6.55 14.57
C GLU A 14 -10.81 6.16 15.53
N TRP A 15 -9.99 5.19 15.14
CA TRP A 15 -8.83 4.73 15.92
C TRP A 15 -7.76 5.80 16.09
N LEU A 16 -7.51 6.62 15.07
CA LEU A 16 -6.61 7.78 15.13
C LEU A 16 -7.20 8.90 15.99
N ALA A 17 -8.50 9.20 15.83
CA ALA A 17 -9.18 10.22 16.62
C ALA A 17 -9.15 9.89 18.12
N ALA A 18 -9.39 8.63 18.49
CA ALA A 18 -9.30 8.16 19.87
C ALA A 18 -7.91 8.36 20.48
N ARG A 19 -6.84 8.30 19.67
CA ARG A 19 -5.47 8.55 20.12
C ARG A 19 -5.16 10.00 20.32
N ILE A 20 -5.58 10.83 19.37
CA ILE A 20 -5.40 12.29 19.43
C ILE A 20 -6.16 12.85 20.64
N ALA A 21 -7.30 12.25 20.98
CA ALA A 21 -8.10 12.62 22.16
C ALA A 21 -7.52 12.13 23.50
N ARG A 22 -6.43 11.34 23.53
CA ARG A 22 -5.84 10.89 24.81
C ARG A 22 -5.37 12.12 25.62
N PRO A 23 -5.82 12.26 26.88
CA PRO A 23 -5.48 13.42 27.69
C PRO A 23 -3.97 13.44 27.99
N ILE A 24 -3.34 14.57 27.68
CA ILE A 24 -1.96 14.87 28.04
C ILE A 24 -2.00 15.99 29.08
N ASP A 25 -1.38 15.77 30.24
CA ASP A 25 -1.22 16.81 31.24
C ASP A 25 -0.18 17.83 30.79
N LEU A 26 -0.63 18.81 30.00
CA LEU A 26 0.18 19.89 29.46
C LEU A 26 0.71 20.84 30.56
N ALA A 27 0.04 20.90 31.72
CA ALA A 27 0.45 21.76 32.83
C ALA A 27 1.77 21.28 33.46
N ALA A 28 2.05 19.98 33.40
CA ALA A 28 3.28 19.37 33.90
C ALA A 28 4.54 19.71 33.06
N PHE A 29 4.39 20.34 31.89
CA PHE A 29 5.52 20.71 31.02
C PHE A 29 5.90 22.18 31.16
N ALA A 30 7.19 22.47 30.93
CA ALA A 30 7.69 23.83 30.79
C ALA A 30 7.00 24.54 29.62
N GLU A 31 6.92 25.88 29.69
CA GLU A 31 6.17 26.69 28.71
C GLU A 31 6.59 26.41 27.25
N HIS A 32 7.90 26.25 27.01
CA HIS A 32 8.44 25.93 25.70
C HIS A 32 7.93 24.57 25.16
N ASP A 33 8.01 23.51 25.96
CA ASP A 33 7.55 22.17 25.59
C ASP A 33 6.03 22.12 25.45
N ARG A 34 5.31 22.82 26.34
CA ARG A 34 3.86 22.98 26.26
C ARG A 34 3.45 23.58 24.92
N ALA A 35 4.09 24.67 24.49
CA ALA A 35 3.78 25.32 23.22
C ALA A 35 4.04 24.40 22.01
N ARG A 36 5.12 23.61 22.04
CA ARG A 36 5.43 22.61 21.00
C ARG A 36 4.37 21.51 20.95
N LEU A 37 4.00 20.95 22.10
CA LEU A 37 2.99 19.90 22.20
C LEU A 37 1.62 20.40 21.72
N THR A 38 1.19 21.61 22.13
CA THR A 38 -0.06 22.21 21.66
C THR A 38 -0.09 22.38 20.14
N ARG A 39 1.02 22.86 19.53
CA ARG A 39 1.12 22.96 18.07
C ARG A 39 1.02 21.61 17.37
N SER A 40 1.68 20.58 17.92
CA SER A 40 1.62 19.23 17.37
C SER A 40 0.21 18.63 17.43
N LEU A 41 -0.53 18.84 18.53
CA LEU A 41 -1.91 18.39 18.68
C LEU A 41 -2.86 19.12 17.72
N ALA A 42 -2.69 20.43 17.56
CA ALA A 42 -3.48 21.20 16.61
C ALA A 42 -3.26 20.70 15.17
N ALA A 43 -2.01 20.42 14.78
CA ALA A 43 -1.70 19.85 13.47
C ALA A 43 -2.33 18.47 13.27
N LEU A 44 -2.25 17.60 14.29
CA LEU A 44 -2.89 16.28 14.27
C LEU A 44 -4.41 16.35 14.14
N ALA A 45 -5.06 17.28 14.85
CA ALA A 45 -6.50 17.47 14.75
C ALA A 45 -6.92 17.86 13.33
N THR A 46 -6.16 18.75 12.66
CA THR A 46 -6.44 19.13 11.27
C THR A 46 -6.18 18.01 10.26
N ALA A 47 -5.24 17.12 10.56
CA ALA A 47 -4.84 16.02 9.67
C ALA A 47 -5.96 15.03 9.37
N LEU A 48 -6.92 14.89 10.29
CA LEU A 48 -8.05 13.98 10.13
C LEU A 48 -9.14 14.52 9.19
N ASP A 49 -9.17 15.83 8.94
CA ASP A 49 -10.21 16.51 8.16
C ASP A 49 -9.72 16.96 6.77
N VAL A 50 -8.50 17.48 6.67
CA VAL A 50 -7.96 18.05 5.43
C VAL A 50 -6.54 17.53 5.27
N GLY A 51 -6.28 16.76 4.21
CA GLY A 51 -5.02 16.04 3.96
C GLY A 51 -3.76 16.81 4.40
N SER A 52 -2.83 16.10 5.03
CA SER A 52 -2.08 16.64 6.15
C SER A 52 -0.64 17.04 5.82
N THR A 53 -0.29 18.25 6.24
CA THR A 53 1.09 18.73 6.50
C THR A 53 1.55 18.38 7.92
N ALA A 54 0.71 17.66 8.68
CA ALA A 54 0.96 17.36 10.08
C ALA A 54 2.28 16.61 10.33
N PRO A 55 2.71 15.63 9.51
CA PRO A 55 4.02 15.01 9.71
C PRO A 55 5.16 16.03 9.72
N ASP A 56 5.12 17.03 8.84
CA ASP A 56 6.17 18.04 8.73
C ASP A 56 6.13 19.02 9.90
N VAL A 57 4.93 19.42 10.34
CA VAL A 57 4.78 20.28 11.52
C VAL A 57 5.30 19.59 12.77
N VAL A 58 4.90 18.33 13.00
CA VAL A 58 5.31 17.57 14.18
C VAL A 58 6.81 17.26 14.15
N ARG A 59 7.36 16.88 12.98
CA ARG A 59 8.81 16.68 12.82
C ARG A 59 9.58 17.96 13.10
N GLY A 60 9.13 19.09 12.57
CA GLY A 60 9.73 20.39 12.89
C GLY A 60 9.66 20.74 14.37
N GLN A 61 8.60 20.33 15.10
CA GLN A 61 8.59 20.49 16.56
C GLN A 61 9.60 19.58 17.25
N LEU A 62 9.76 18.33 16.80
CA LEU A 62 10.73 17.38 17.36
C LEU A 62 12.17 17.88 17.18
N ASP A 63 12.50 18.42 16.01
CA ASP A 63 13.83 18.94 15.66
C ASP A 63 14.27 20.14 16.51
N LEU A 64 13.33 20.89 17.08
CA LEU A 64 13.63 21.99 18.02
C LEU A 64 14.24 21.50 19.35
N GLY A 65 14.17 20.19 19.64
CA GLY A 65 14.65 19.62 20.90
C GLY A 65 13.82 20.06 22.11
N GLY A 66 14.15 19.57 23.31
CA GLY A 66 13.40 19.84 24.54
C GLY A 66 13.59 18.75 25.57
N SER A 67 12.67 18.65 26.53
CA SER A 67 12.76 17.58 27.53
C SER A 67 12.57 16.19 26.88
N PRO A 68 13.25 15.14 27.38
CA PRO A 68 13.08 13.78 26.87
C PRO A 68 11.61 13.34 26.85
N ARG A 69 10.89 13.63 27.94
CA ARG A 69 9.45 13.31 28.06
C ARG A 69 8.59 14.00 27.00
N ALA A 70 8.89 15.26 26.65
CA ALA A 70 8.16 15.94 25.58
C ALA A 70 8.48 15.36 24.20
N ASN A 71 9.75 14.98 23.98
CA ASN A 71 10.18 14.36 22.72
C ASN A 71 9.60 12.96 22.52
N ASP A 72 9.39 12.18 23.58
CA ASP A 72 8.72 10.87 23.50
C ASP A 72 7.25 11.03 23.05
N ILE A 73 6.55 12.03 23.57
CA ILE A 73 5.18 12.36 23.17
C ILE A 73 5.15 12.86 21.73
N LEU A 74 6.07 13.74 21.34
CA LEU A 74 6.18 14.24 19.96
C LEU A 74 6.52 13.13 18.96
N SER A 75 7.35 12.15 19.36
CA SER A 75 7.63 10.96 18.54
C SER A 75 6.37 10.12 18.33
N THR A 76 5.55 9.99 19.36
CA THR A 76 4.24 9.33 19.27
C THR A 76 3.28 10.12 18.37
N HIS A 77 3.21 11.45 18.51
CA HIS A 77 2.44 12.32 17.63
C HIS A 77 2.89 12.22 16.17
N LEU A 78 4.19 12.13 15.93
CA LEU A 78 4.73 11.98 14.57
C LEU A 78 4.32 10.62 13.99
N ALA A 79 4.40 9.55 14.77
CA ALA A 79 3.93 8.23 14.36
C ALA A 79 2.42 8.22 14.01
N ILE A 80 1.59 8.92 14.79
CA ILE A 80 0.16 9.10 14.48
C ILE A 80 -0.02 9.89 13.17
N ALA A 81 0.72 10.98 12.99
CA ALA A 81 0.65 11.79 11.77
C ALA A 81 1.07 10.99 10.53
N LEU A 82 2.12 10.17 10.64
CA LEU A 82 2.57 9.28 9.58
C LEU A 82 1.52 8.20 9.28
N ALA A 83 0.89 7.63 10.32
CA ALA A 83 -0.20 6.67 10.15
C ALA A 83 -1.39 7.29 9.40
N ALA A 84 -1.78 8.52 9.74
CA ALA A 84 -2.78 9.28 8.98
C ALA A 84 -2.32 9.51 7.53
N ARG A 85 -1.06 9.91 7.31
CA ARG A 85 -0.52 10.12 5.96
C ARG A 85 -0.59 8.86 5.08
N THR A 86 -0.49 7.66 5.67
CA THR A 86 -0.65 6.42 4.89
C THR A 86 -2.01 6.30 4.21
N THR A 87 -3.05 6.95 4.72
CA THR A 87 -4.40 6.90 4.13
C THR A 87 -4.54 7.84 2.94
N GLU A 88 -3.79 8.94 2.94
CA GLU A 88 -3.74 9.89 1.81
C GLU A 88 -2.98 9.32 0.62
N VAL A 89 -1.94 8.52 0.88
CA VAL A 89 -1.17 7.83 -0.17
C VAL A 89 -1.97 6.68 -0.78
N ARG A 90 -2.86 6.06 -0.01
CA ARG A 90 -3.76 4.99 -0.46
C ARG A 90 -5.03 5.59 -1.08
N ALA A 91 -5.55 4.95 -2.12
CA ALA A 91 -6.82 5.35 -2.70
C ALA A 91 -7.98 4.74 -1.90
N VAL A 92 -9.01 5.54 -1.61
CA VAL A 92 -10.25 5.05 -1.02
C VAL A 92 -11.10 4.37 -2.09
N THR A 93 -11.49 3.13 -1.85
CA THR A 93 -12.36 2.35 -2.74
C THR A 93 -13.82 2.73 -2.54
N PRO A 94 -14.75 2.40 -3.47
CA PRO A 94 -16.17 2.67 -3.31
C PRO A 94 -16.79 2.11 -2.03
N ASP A 95 -16.25 1.00 -1.52
CA ASP A 95 -16.65 0.32 -0.29
C ASP A 95 -15.95 0.86 0.97
N GLY A 96 -15.22 1.98 0.86
CA GLY A 96 -14.50 2.60 1.99
C GLY A 96 -13.21 1.90 2.42
N GLY A 97 -12.69 0.97 1.60
CA GLY A 97 -11.40 0.32 1.82
C GLY A 97 -10.22 1.15 1.31
N LEU A 98 -8.99 0.83 1.74
CA LEU A 98 -7.78 1.58 1.37
C LEU A 98 -6.86 0.74 0.46
N ALA A 99 -6.85 1.05 -0.84
CA ALA A 99 -6.06 0.32 -1.84
C ALA A 99 -4.80 1.07 -2.28
N VAL A 100 -3.72 0.35 -2.55
CA VAL A 100 -2.54 0.90 -3.23
C VAL A 100 -2.70 0.71 -4.74
N THR A 101 -2.64 1.80 -5.50
CA THR A 101 -2.97 1.79 -6.94
C THR A 101 -1.75 1.78 -7.86
N ASP A 102 -0.56 2.06 -7.34
CA ASP A 102 0.66 2.09 -8.15
C ASP A 102 1.90 1.76 -7.31
N ARG A 103 3.01 1.47 -8.01
CA ARG A 103 4.28 1.08 -7.40
C ARG A 103 4.93 2.20 -6.58
N ARG A 104 4.71 3.47 -6.95
CA ARG A 104 5.27 4.63 -6.24
C ARG A 104 4.60 4.80 -4.89
N ARG A 105 3.26 4.76 -4.86
CA ARG A 105 2.43 4.76 -3.65
C ARG A 105 2.74 3.57 -2.76
N LEU A 106 3.01 2.39 -3.34
CA LEU A 106 3.45 1.21 -2.58
C LEU A 106 4.78 1.45 -1.85
N ALA A 107 5.75 2.04 -2.55
CA ALA A 107 7.05 2.36 -1.97
C ALA A 107 6.93 3.45 -0.88
N GLU A 108 6.14 4.49 -1.13
CA GLU A 108 5.87 5.58 -0.19
C GLU A 108 5.18 5.08 1.08
N CYS A 109 4.13 4.25 0.96
CA CYS A 109 3.50 3.63 2.13
C CYS A 109 4.46 2.73 2.92
N ARG A 110 5.37 2.00 2.24
CA ARG A 110 6.35 1.16 2.93
C ARG A 110 7.37 2.02 3.69
N ALA A 111 7.81 3.13 3.11
CA ALA A 111 8.69 4.08 3.79
C ALA A 111 8.03 4.64 5.05
N LEU A 112 6.77 5.11 4.94
CA LEU A 112 5.99 5.60 6.08
C LEU A 112 5.81 4.55 7.18
N ALA A 113 5.50 3.31 6.83
CA ALA A 113 5.40 2.21 7.80
C ALA A 113 6.75 1.92 8.49
N GLY A 114 7.85 2.02 7.75
CA GLY A 114 9.20 1.93 8.32
C GLY A 114 9.49 3.04 9.32
N ASP A 115 9.15 4.28 8.98
CA ASP A 115 9.33 5.44 9.87
C ASP A 115 8.51 5.29 11.16
N ILE A 116 7.26 4.80 11.08
CA ILE A 116 6.42 4.54 12.27
C ILE A 116 7.09 3.51 13.19
N LEU A 117 7.65 2.43 12.64
CA LEU A 117 8.36 1.40 13.42
C LEU A 117 9.64 1.91 14.06
N ALA A 118 10.34 2.85 13.42
CA ALA A 118 11.55 3.45 13.95
C ALA A 118 11.27 4.49 15.05
N LEU A 119 10.14 5.20 14.95
CA LEU A 119 9.80 6.33 15.83
C LEU A 119 8.95 5.94 17.04
N SER A 120 8.04 4.98 16.90
CA SER A 120 6.96 4.81 17.88
C SER A 120 7.35 3.83 19.00
N PRO A 121 7.24 4.25 20.28
CA PRO A 121 7.27 3.32 21.40
C PRO A 121 5.90 2.68 21.70
N ASP A 122 4.81 3.10 21.04
CA ASP A 122 3.46 2.60 21.30
C ASP A 122 3.24 1.22 20.62
N PRO A 123 2.95 0.15 21.38
CA PRO A 123 2.82 -1.20 20.85
C PRO A 123 1.69 -1.33 19.81
N GLU A 124 0.63 -0.54 19.92
CA GLU A 124 -0.47 -0.59 18.96
C GLU A 124 -0.09 0.07 17.63
N LEU A 125 0.71 1.15 17.64
CA LEU A 125 1.24 1.77 16.41
C LEU A 125 2.27 0.87 15.74
N ILE A 126 3.10 0.18 16.53
CA ILE A 126 4.02 -0.85 16.04
C ILE A 126 3.23 -1.99 15.38
N ALA A 127 2.18 -2.49 16.04
CA ALA A 127 1.33 -3.54 15.49
C ALA A 127 0.65 -3.11 14.19
N PHE A 128 0.14 -1.87 14.13
CA PHE A 128 -0.41 -1.28 12.91
C PHE A 128 0.61 -1.23 11.77
N ALA A 129 1.81 -0.69 12.02
CA ALA A 129 2.84 -0.56 10.98
C ALA A 129 3.38 -1.92 10.53
N ALA A 130 3.52 -2.88 11.44
CA ALA A 130 3.88 -4.25 11.12
C ALA A 130 2.81 -4.95 10.27
N ASP A 131 1.53 -4.78 10.61
CA ASP A 131 0.44 -5.33 9.81
C ASP A 131 0.37 -4.70 8.41
N LEU A 132 0.54 -3.38 8.33
CA LEU A 132 0.59 -2.64 7.08
C LEU A 132 1.75 -3.13 6.20
N ASN A 133 2.95 -3.29 6.75
CA ASN A 133 4.09 -3.85 6.01
C ASN A 133 3.81 -5.26 5.47
N ARG A 134 3.24 -6.15 6.30
CA ARG A 134 2.84 -7.50 5.85
C ARG A 134 1.81 -7.45 4.72
N ARG A 135 0.89 -6.47 4.74
CA ARG A 135 -0.08 -6.28 3.65
C ARG A 135 0.59 -5.76 2.38
N LEU A 136 1.49 -4.77 2.49
CA LEU A 136 2.25 -4.21 1.37
C LEU A 136 3.21 -5.23 0.73
N ASP A 137 3.80 -6.11 1.53
CA ASP A 137 4.61 -7.23 1.05
C ASP A 137 3.78 -8.19 0.21
N ARG A 138 2.59 -8.55 0.69
CA ARG A 138 1.65 -9.39 -0.06
C ARG A 138 1.24 -8.71 -1.37
N ALA A 139 0.86 -7.44 -1.31
CA ALA A 139 0.50 -6.62 -2.46
C ALA A 139 1.63 -6.52 -3.51
N GLY A 140 2.89 -6.52 -3.07
CA GLY A 140 4.06 -6.49 -3.95
C GLY A 140 4.37 -7.82 -4.67
N ARG A 141 3.72 -8.92 -4.29
CA ARG A 141 3.94 -10.23 -4.93
C ARG A 141 3.29 -10.28 -6.30
N TRP A 142 3.89 -11.07 -7.19
CA TRP A 142 3.31 -11.36 -8.49
C TRP A 142 2.25 -12.44 -8.34
N ARG A 143 1.08 -12.21 -8.93
CA ARG A 143 0.00 -13.19 -8.99
C ARG A 143 -0.30 -13.51 -10.45
N TRP A 144 -0.56 -14.79 -10.70
CA TRP A 144 -1.16 -15.23 -11.95
C TRP A 144 -2.66 -14.90 -11.92
N VAL A 145 -3.09 -14.07 -12.87
CA VAL A 145 -4.52 -13.81 -13.09
C VAL A 145 -5.03 -14.88 -14.05
N GLU A 146 -6.16 -15.49 -13.73
CA GLU A 146 -6.74 -16.53 -14.57
C GLU A 146 -6.99 -15.97 -15.98
N PRO A 147 -6.40 -16.60 -17.02
CA PRO A 147 -6.62 -16.17 -18.38
C PRO A 147 -8.06 -16.40 -18.80
N ASN A 148 -8.56 -15.55 -19.70
CA ASN A 148 -9.81 -15.81 -20.39
C ASN A 148 -9.66 -17.13 -21.20
N VAL A 149 -10.63 -18.03 -21.07
CA VAL A 149 -10.64 -19.38 -21.67
C VAL A 149 -10.32 -19.32 -23.17
N TRP A 150 -10.85 -18.32 -23.87
CA TRP A 150 -10.60 -18.11 -25.30
C TRP A 150 -9.14 -17.83 -25.63
N THR A 151 -8.48 -16.98 -24.84
CA THR A 151 -7.08 -16.62 -25.07
C THR A 151 -6.16 -17.82 -24.81
N ALA A 152 -6.44 -18.59 -23.76
CA ALA A 152 -5.73 -19.82 -23.46
C ALA A 152 -5.89 -20.87 -24.56
N ALA A 153 -7.12 -21.05 -25.07
CA ALA A 153 -7.42 -22.00 -26.15
C ALA A 153 -6.69 -21.64 -27.46
N VAL A 154 -6.66 -20.35 -27.83
CA VAL A 154 -5.96 -19.88 -29.04
C VAL A 154 -4.45 -20.12 -28.94
N VAL A 155 -3.84 -19.81 -27.80
CA VAL A 155 -2.40 -20.05 -27.60
C VAL A 155 -2.08 -21.54 -27.60
N ALA A 156 -2.89 -22.36 -26.93
CA ALA A 156 -2.72 -23.82 -26.93
C ALA A 156 -2.82 -24.40 -28.35
N LEU A 157 -3.80 -23.95 -29.13
CA LEU A 157 -3.97 -24.37 -30.53
C LEU A 157 -2.80 -23.94 -31.41
N ALA A 158 -2.32 -22.70 -31.26
CA ALA A 158 -1.18 -22.21 -32.03
C ALA A 158 0.09 -23.04 -31.75
N VAL A 159 0.37 -23.35 -30.48
CA VAL A 159 1.51 -24.18 -30.08
C VAL A 159 1.39 -25.62 -30.59
N LEU A 160 0.16 -26.16 -30.66
CA LEU A 160 -0.07 -27.50 -31.16
C LEU A 160 0.06 -27.58 -32.69
N VAL A 161 -0.41 -26.57 -33.43
CA VAL A 161 -0.49 -26.64 -34.90
C VAL A 161 0.81 -26.21 -35.58
N LEU A 162 1.47 -25.14 -35.10
CA LEU A 162 2.63 -24.55 -35.77
C LEU A 162 3.80 -25.53 -36.01
N PRO A 163 4.19 -26.40 -35.06
CA PRO A 163 5.29 -27.36 -35.28
C PRO A 163 4.93 -28.48 -36.26
N PHE A 164 3.65 -28.91 -36.28
CA PHE A 164 3.20 -30.01 -37.13
C PHE A 164 3.13 -29.61 -38.60
N VAL A 165 2.84 -28.34 -38.91
CA VAL A 165 2.86 -27.84 -40.29
C VAL A 165 4.28 -27.94 -40.88
N GLY A 166 5.32 -27.63 -40.10
CA GLY A 166 6.72 -27.78 -40.53
C GLY A 166 7.15 -29.23 -40.73
N SER A 167 6.69 -30.12 -39.84
CA SER A 167 6.93 -31.56 -39.96
C SER A 167 6.22 -32.18 -41.16
N ALA A 168 5.04 -31.70 -41.53
CA ALA A 168 4.27 -32.24 -42.66
C ALA A 168 4.90 -31.94 -44.03
N ILE A 169 5.79 -30.94 -44.09
CA ILE A 169 6.49 -30.51 -45.32
C ILE A 169 7.98 -30.89 -45.31
N ASP A 170 8.42 -31.71 -44.35
CA ASP A 170 9.83 -32.13 -44.15
C ASP A 170 10.84 -30.98 -44.17
N ASN A 171 10.43 -29.79 -43.71
CA ASN A 171 11.28 -28.61 -43.70
C ASN A 171 11.74 -28.28 -42.26
N PRO A 172 13.01 -28.60 -41.90
CA PRO A 172 13.50 -28.39 -40.54
C PRO A 172 13.56 -26.91 -40.14
N VAL A 173 13.73 -26.00 -41.10
CA VAL A 173 13.73 -24.55 -40.85
C VAL A 173 12.35 -24.07 -40.44
N VAL A 174 11.29 -24.57 -41.10
CA VAL A 174 9.90 -24.21 -40.78
C VAL A 174 9.50 -24.78 -39.42
N THR A 175 9.90 -26.02 -39.11
CA THR A 175 9.68 -26.62 -37.79
C THR A 175 10.37 -25.82 -36.68
N ALA A 176 11.64 -25.45 -36.87
CA ALA A 176 12.38 -24.63 -35.91
C ALA A 176 11.74 -23.24 -35.72
N GLY A 177 11.28 -22.61 -36.80
CA GLY A 177 10.52 -21.36 -36.75
C GLY A 177 9.21 -21.48 -35.98
N GLY A 178 8.44 -22.56 -36.21
CA GLY A 178 7.20 -22.84 -35.50
C GLY A 178 7.40 -23.04 -34.00
N VAL A 179 8.48 -23.74 -33.60
CA VAL A 179 8.85 -23.91 -32.19
C VAL A 179 9.23 -22.57 -31.55
N LEU A 180 10.02 -21.74 -32.24
CA LEU A 180 10.40 -20.42 -31.72
C LEU A 180 9.19 -19.49 -31.56
N VAL A 181 8.29 -19.46 -32.54
CA VAL A 181 7.06 -18.65 -32.47
C VAL A 181 6.12 -19.18 -31.39
N GLY A 182 5.97 -20.50 -31.27
CA GLY A 182 5.19 -21.12 -30.19
C GLY A 182 5.75 -20.78 -28.80
N GLY A 183 7.07 -20.85 -28.64
CA GLY A 183 7.77 -20.45 -27.41
C GLY A 183 7.58 -18.97 -27.09
N ALA A 184 7.68 -18.09 -28.08
CA ALA A 184 7.44 -16.66 -27.92
C ALA A 184 5.98 -16.35 -27.55
N LEU A 185 5.01 -17.07 -28.13
CA LEU A 185 3.59 -16.95 -27.79
C LEU A 185 3.30 -17.38 -26.35
N VAL A 186 3.85 -18.52 -25.91
CA VAL A 186 3.73 -18.98 -24.52
C VAL A 186 4.39 -17.98 -23.58
N PHE A 187 5.60 -17.51 -23.89
CA PHE A 187 6.31 -16.52 -23.10
C PHE A 187 5.52 -15.21 -22.98
N GLY A 188 5.03 -14.69 -24.10
CA GLY A 188 4.18 -13.49 -24.14
C GLY A 188 2.88 -13.68 -23.35
N PHE A 189 2.23 -14.84 -23.48
CA PHE A 189 1.02 -15.18 -22.73
C PHE A 189 1.27 -15.21 -21.22
N VAL A 190 2.36 -15.86 -20.79
CA VAL A 190 2.78 -15.91 -19.38
C VAL A 190 3.04 -14.50 -18.85
N MET A 191 3.77 -13.67 -19.61
CA MET A 191 4.09 -12.31 -19.22
C MET A 191 2.87 -11.40 -19.17
N ALA A 192 1.90 -11.57 -20.08
CA ALA A 192 0.67 -10.78 -20.11
C ALA A 192 -0.29 -11.08 -18.95
N HIS A 193 -0.29 -12.33 -18.45
CA HIS A 193 -1.16 -12.76 -17.34
C HIS A 193 -0.50 -12.67 -15.96
N ARG A 194 0.78 -12.32 -15.92
CA ARG A 194 1.50 -12.04 -14.68
C ARG A 194 1.27 -10.58 -14.31
N ARG A 195 0.35 -10.33 -13.36
CA ARG A 195 0.12 -8.98 -12.82
C ARG A 195 0.65 -8.91 -11.39
N GLN A 196 1.05 -7.70 -10.97
CA GLN A 196 1.37 -7.47 -9.57
C GLN A 196 0.08 -7.50 -8.75
N GLN A 197 0.11 -8.09 -7.57
CA GLN A 197 -1.10 -8.35 -6.78
C GLN A 197 -1.84 -7.05 -6.44
N TRP A 198 -1.14 -5.94 -6.18
CA TRP A 198 -1.78 -4.63 -5.98
C TRP A 198 -2.61 -4.15 -7.18
N ALA A 199 -2.19 -4.44 -8.42
CA ALA A 199 -2.91 -4.02 -9.61
C ALA A 199 -4.23 -4.79 -9.76
N VAL A 200 -4.19 -6.08 -9.42
CA VAL A 200 -5.37 -6.96 -9.42
C VAL A 200 -6.32 -6.55 -8.30
N ASP A 201 -5.80 -6.41 -7.08
CA ASP A 201 -6.59 -6.04 -5.90
C ASP A 201 -7.24 -4.66 -6.06
N ALA A 202 -6.54 -3.70 -6.70
CA ALA A 202 -7.12 -2.39 -7.03
C ALA A 202 -8.22 -2.51 -8.09
N GLU A 203 -7.97 -3.22 -9.19
CA GLU A 203 -8.97 -3.39 -10.26
C GLU A 203 -10.25 -4.05 -9.74
N ASP A 204 -10.13 -5.09 -8.90
CA ASP A 204 -11.28 -5.75 -8.26
C ASP A 204 -12.00 -4.82 -7.29
N ALA A 205 -11.26 -4.05 -6.49
CA ALA A 205 -11.84 -3.15 -5.50
C ALA A 205 -12.59 -1.96 -6.13
N PHE A 206 -12.18 -1.49 -7.31
CA PHE A 206 -12.87 -0.41 -8.04
C PHE A 206 -13.99 -0.92 -8.96
N ARG A 207 -14.02 -2.21 -9.31
CA ARG A 207 -15.02 -2.80 -10.23
C ARG A 207 -16.30 -3.27 -9.52
N ARG A 208 -16.29 -3.53 -8.21
CA ARG A 208 -17.49 -4.01 -7.49
C ARG A 208 -18.63 -2.99 -7.57
N PRO A 209 -19.80 -3.35 -8.13
CA PRO A 209 -20.98 -2.49 -8.11
C PRO A 209 -21.53 -2.41 -6.67
N ARG A 210 -22.07 -1.24 -6.30
CA ARG A 210 -22.81 -1.06 -5.04
C ARG A 210 -23.98 -2.04 -5.03
N ALA A 211 -23.92 -3.04 -4.15
CA ALA A 211 -25.06 -3.89 -3.82
C ALA A 211 -26.04 -3.13 -2.92
#